data_AF-A0A7S3LDN8-F1
#
_entry.id   AF-A0A7S3LDN8-F1
#
_cell.length_a   1.000
_cell.length_b   1.000
_cell.length_c   1.000
_cell.angle_alpha   90.00
_cell.angle_beta   90.00
_cell.angle_gamma   90.00
#
_symmetry.space_group_name_H-M   'P 1'
#
loop_
_entity.id
_entity.type
_entity.pdbx_description
1 polymer ?
#
loop_
_entity_poly.entity_id
_entity_poly.type
_entity_poly.pdbx_seq_one_letter_code
_entity_poly.pdbx_strand_id
1 'polypeptide(L)'
;CSVEGCGFELCLYSVGQPERTFPLCPRCYNDPEWTLGDDDLPEDAEDREDEIKERRIQRVAGKNLCLECPLPDQHPLIEEMTVSTDDGSDGVLIVDPHFGPKWRLVDTRSPTIVYLPRCISKITILLNDIDEESEVHKVQIEYKEGASPLPDKASKH
;
A
#
# COMPACT_ATOMS: atom_id res chain seq x y z
N CYS A 1 -1.80 -13.63 4.36
CA CYS A 1 -0.79 -12.98 5.21
C CYS A 1 0.27 -14.02 5.52
N SER A 2 1.53 -13.69 5.27
CA SER A 2 2.65 -14.63 5.39
C SER A 2 3.22 -14.71 6.81
N VAL A 3 2.72 -13.90 7.75
CA VAL A 3 3.11 -13.93 9.17
C VAL A 3 2.77 -15.29 9.79
N GLU A 4 3.74 -15.91 10.46
CA GLU A 4 3.57 -17.22 11.10
C GLU A 4 2.38 -17.19 12.08
N GLY A 5 1.43 -18.11 11.88
CA GLY A 5 0.22 -18.16 12.69
C GLY A 5 -0.90 -17.16 12.30
N CYS A 6 -0.74 -16.26 11.31
CA CYS A 6 -1.89 -15.56 10.70
C CYS A 6 -2.62 -16.55 9.76
N GLY A 7 -3.57 -17.31 10.34
CA GLY A 7 -4.47 -18.24 9.62
C GLY A 7 -5.78 -17.60 9.12
N PHE A 8 -5.81 -16.27 8.96
CA PHE A 8 -7.00 -15.53 8.56
C PHE A 8 -7.13 -15.42 7.04
N GLU A 9 -8.38 -15.44 6.56
CA GLU A 9 -8.73 -15.07 5.19
C GLU A 9 -8.44 -13.58 4.95
N LEU A 10 -7.93 -13.27 3.76
CA LEU A 10 -7.60 -11.90 3.37
C LEU A 10 -8.86 -11.04 3.35
N CYS A 11 -8.91 -10.00 4.18
CA CYS A 11 -9.94 -8.97 4.12
C CYS A 11 -9.43 -7.76 3.34
N LEU A 12 -10.35 -7.03 2.71
CA LEU A 12 -10.06 -5.75 2.07
C LEU A 12 -10.64 -4.61 2.91
N TYR A 13 -9.82 -3.60 3.14
CA TYR A 13 -10.19 -2.36 3.81
C TYR A 13 -10.27 -1.25 2.77
N SER A 14 -11.47 -0.71 2.52
CA SER A 14 -11.70 0.36 1.54
C SER A 14 -12.05 1.66 2.24
N VAL A 15 -11.38 2.76 1.84
CA VAL A 15 -11.51 4.07 2.49
C VAL A 15 -11.32 5.23 1.50
N GLY A 16 -11.84 6.40 1.87
CA GLY A 16 -11.64 7.65 1.13
C GLY A 16 -12.56 7.85 -0.07
N GLN A 17 -12.44 9.04 -0.68
CA GLN A 17 -13.10 9.41 -1.93
C GLN A 17 -12.11 10.23 -2.79
N PRO A 18 -11.57 9.69 -3.90
CA PRO A 18 -11.83 8.38 -4.48
C PRO A 18 -11.44 7.20 -3.55
N GLU A 19 -12.15 6.08 -3.68
CA GLU A 19 -11.94 4.88 -2.86
C GLU A 19 -10.54 4.29 -3.10
N ARG A 20 -9.79 4.07 -2.03
CA ARG A 20 -8.54 3.30 -1.98
C ARG A 20 -8.80 2.01 -1.21
N THR A 21 -8.22 0.92 -1.65
CA THR A 21 -8.39 -0.39 -1.01
C THR A 21 -7.04 -0.92 -0.57
N PHE A 22 -6.97 -1.41 0.66
CA PHE A 22 -5.79 -1.99 1.27
C PHE A 22 -6.11 -3.40 1.76
N PRO A 23 -5.11 -4.28 1.88
CA PRO A 23 -5.32 -5.56 2.53
C PRO A 23 -5.36 -5.42 4.05
N LEU A 24 -6.10 -6.32 4.67
CA LEU A 24 -6.29 -6.38 6.11
C LEU A 24 -6.10 -7.83 6.57
N CYS A 25 -5.07 -8.13 7.37
CA CYS A 25 -5.03 -9.32 8.23
C CYS A 25 -5.64 -8.89 9.59
N PRO A 26 -6.86 -9.33 9.94
CA PRO A 26 -7.50 -8.95 11.20
C PRO A 26 -6.69 -9.32 12.44
N ARG A 27 -5.88 -10.37 12.35
CA ARG A 27 -4.95 -10.75 13.43
C ARG A 27 -3.87 -9.69 13.61
N CYS A 28 -3.12 -9.36 12.56
CA CYS A 28 -2.01 -8.40 12.62
C CYS A 28 -2.51 -6.99 12.97
N TYR A 29 -3.67 -6.57 12.47
CA TYR A 29 -4.27 -5.29 12.87
C TYR A 29 -4.53 -5.16 14.38
N ASN A 30 -4.69 -6.28 15.10
CA ASN A 30 -4.89 -6.29 16.55
C ASN A 30 -3.64 -6.76 17.31
N ASP A 31 -2.52 -6.97 16.63
CA ASP A 31 -1.27 -7.44 17.23
C ASP A 31 -0.33 -6.25 17.44
N PRO A 32 0.16 -5.97 18.65
CA PRO A 32 0.99 -4.79 18.93
C PRO A 32 2.23 -4.65 18.04
N GLU A 33 2.79 -5.77 17.57
CA GLU A 33 3.94 -5.77 16.65
C GLU A 33 3.58 -5.20 15.27
N TRP A 34 2.32 -5.33 14.86
CA TRP A 34 1.84 -5.00 13.52
C TRP A 34 0.75 -3.93 13.51
N THR A 35 0.45 -3.35 14.67
CA THR A 35 -0.43 -2.19 14.78
C THR A 35 0.37 -0.93 14.47
N LEU A 36 -0.22 -0.04 13.68
CA LEU A 36 0.27 1.33 13.53
C LEU A 36 0.09 2.06 14.87
N GLY A 37 1.15 2.22 15.68
CA GLY A 37 1.00 2.80 17.02
C GLY A 37 2.28 3.09 17.82
N ASP A 38 2.38 4.35 18.24
CA ASP A 38 3.16 5.00 19.31
C ASP A 38 4.69 5.19 19.21
N ASP A 39 5.43 4.47 18.35
CA ASP A 39 6.91 4.57 18.36
C ASP A 39 7.49 5.87 17.74
N ASP A 40 6.68 6.66 17.00
CA ASP A 40 7.11 7.89 16.32
C ASP A 40 6.76 9.20 17.06
N LEU A 41 6.48 9.16 18.37
CA LEU A 41 6.27 10.42 19.10
C LEU A 41 7.60 11.17 19.20
N PRO A 42 7.66 12.45 18.75
CA PRO A 42 8.86 13.26 18.85
C PRO A 42 9.42 13.27 20.27
N GLU A 43 10.75 13.26 20.40
CA GLU A 43 11.42 13.39 21.69
C GLU A 43 11.22 14.79 22.28
N ASP A 44 11.12 15.80 21.43
CA ASP A 44 10.86 17.16 21.85
C ASP A 44 9.40 17.32 22.30
N ALA A 45 9.22 18.15 23.34
CA ALA A 45 7.93 18.24 24.01
C ALA A 45 6.88 19.06 23.24
N GLU A 46 7.31 19.95 22.34
CA GLU A 46 6.42 20.85 21.60
C GLU A 46 5.82 20.13 20.37
N ASP A 47 6.65 19.47 19.55
CA ASP A 47 6.20 18.69 18.39
C ASP A 47 5.37 17.48 18.86
N ARG A 48 5.74 16.87 20.00
CA ARG A 48 4.93 15.82 20.64
C ARG A 48 3.53 16.32 21.01
N GLU A 49 3.40 17.53 21.55
CA GLU A 49 2.09 18.06 21.92
C GLU A 49 1.20 18.29 20.69
N ASP A 50 1.77 18.79 19.61
CA ASP A 50 1.03 19.10 18.38
C ASP A 50 0.65 17.82 17.63
N GLU A 51 1.54 16.83 17.57
CA GLU A 51 1.23 15.53 16.97
C GLU A 51 0.18 14.77 17.79
N ILE A 52 0.23 14.84 19.13
CA ILE A 52 -0.83 14.29 19.99
C ILE A 52 -2.17 15.00 19.73
N LYS A 53 -2.19 16.31 19.47
CA LYS A 53 -3.42 17.05 19.13
C LYS A 53 -3.95 16.63 17.77
N GLU A 54 -3.11 16.50 16.75
CA GLU A 54 -3.52 16.01 15.42
C GLU A 54 -4.06 14.58 15.47
N ARG A 55 -3.37 13.66 16.18
CA ARG A 55 -3.83 12.28 16.40
C ARG A 55 -5.17 12.24 17.17
N ARG A 56 -5.42 13.18 18.08
CA ARG A 56 -6.74 13.32 18.76
C ARG A 56 -7.84 13.76 17.80
N ILE A 57 -7.54 14.59 16.80
CA ILE A 57 -8.49 14.99 15.75
C ILE A 57 -8.84 13.80 14.84
N GLN A 58 -7.87 12.91 14.58
CA GLN A 58 -8.09 11.67 13.82
C GLN A 58 -8.90 10.59 14.57
N ARG A 59 -9.30 10.83 15.83
CA ARG A 59 -10.17 9.92 16.60
C ARG A 59 -11.63 10.36 16.56
N VAL A 60 -12.52 9.50 16.07
CA VAL A 60 -13.98 9.68 16.22
C VAL A 60 -14.53 8.65 17.19
N ALA A 61 -15.25 9.11 18.21
CA ALA A 61 -15.81 8.28 19.28
C ALA A 61 -14.78 7.36 19.98
N GLY A 62 -13.55 7.85 20.15
CA GLY A 62 -12.46 7.11 20.83
C GLY A 62 -11.80 6.03 19.98
N LYS A 63 -12.11 5.96 18.67
CA LYS A 63 -11.48 5.04 17.71
C LYS A 63 -10.70 5.85 16.68
N ASN A 64 -9.46 5.44 16.39
CA ASN A 64 -8.69 6.01 15.29
C ASN A 64 -9.48 5.78 13.98
N LEU A 65 -9.76 6.84 13.24
CA LEU A 65 -10.19 6.70 11.86
C LEU A 65 -8.94 6.31 11.05
N CYS A 66 -8.80 5.04 10.73
CA CYS A 66 -7.72 4.57 9.87
C CYS A 66 -8.03 5.04 8.44
N LEU A 67 -7.53 6.20 8.00
CA LEU A 67 -7.78 6.69 6.63
C LEU A 67 -6.71 6.20 5.64
N GLU A 68 -5.87 5.27 6.07
CA GLU A 68 -4.64 4.82 5.42
C GLU A 68 -4.62 3.29 5.37
N CYS A 69 -3.53 2.72 4.86
CA CYS A 69 -3.29 1.29 4.97
C CYS A 69 -3.26 0.90 6.46
N PRO A 70 -4.00 -0.14 6.90
CA PRO A 70 -4.13 -0.48 8.32
C PRO A 70 -2.90 -1.21 8.89
N LEU A 71 -1.91 -1.51 8.06
CA LEU A 71 -0.70 -2.24 8.42
C LEU A 71 0.55 -1.40 8.12
N PRO A 72 1.65 -1.56 8.89
CA PRO A 72 2.97 -0.98 8.59
C PRO A 72 3.47 -1.38 7.20
N ASP A 73 4.33 -0.56 6.59
CA ASP A 73 4.86 -0.83 5.25
C ASP A 73 5.82 -2.02 5.23
N GLN A 74 6.51 -2.27 6.35
CA GLN A 74 7.39 -3.42 6.58
C GLN A 74 6.61 -4.70 6.94
N HIS A 75 5.27 -4.63 7.02
CA HIS A 75 4.48 -5.83 7.24
C HIS A 75 4.59 -6.74 6.00
N PRO A 76 4.85 -8.06 6.14
CA PRO A 76 5.12 -8.96 5.00
C PRO A 76 4.06 -8.88 3.89
N LEU A 77 2.78 -8.77 4.27
CA LEU A 77 1.68 -8.62 3.31
C LEU A 77 1.75 -7.31 2.49
N ILE A 78 2.22 -6.21 3.08
CA ILE A 78 2.37 -4.92 2.39
C ILE A 78 3.62 -4.92 1.54
N GLU A 79 4.75 -5.34 2.13
CA GLU A 79 6.04 -5.46 1.46
C GLU A 79 5.97 -6.30 0.17
N GLU A 80 5.29 -7.47 0.21
CA GLU A 80 5.04 -8.33 -0.95
C GLU A 80 4.28 -7.64 -2.11
N MET A 81 3.59 -6.52 -1.85
CA MET A 81 2.87 -5.77 -2.90
C MET A 81 3.49 -4.42 -3.23
N THR A 82 4.56 -4.02 -2.53
CA THR A 82 5.24 -2.75 -2.76
C THR A 82 6.00 -2.78 -4.08
N VAL A 83 5.73 -1.78 -4.92
CA VAL A 83 6.28 -1.67 -6.28
C VAL A 83 6.99 -0.34 -6.56
N SER A 84 6.88 0.63 -5.65
CA SER A 84 7.57 1.93 -5.72
C SER A 84 7.48 2.64 -4.37
N THR A 85 8.39 3.57 -4.12
CA THR A 85 8.24 4.63 -3.11
C THR A 85 7.36 5.78 -3.66
N ASP A 86 6.88 6.67 -2.80
CA ASP A 86 6.25 7.94 -3.18
C ASP A 86 7.07 9.12 -2.64
N ASP A 87 7.72 9.91 -3.50
CA ASP A 87 8.50 11.09 -3.08
C ASP A 87 7.62 12.15 -2.38
N GLY A 88 6.30 12.07 -2.49
CA GLY A 88 5.34 12.95 -1.86
C GLY A 88 4.83 12.47 -0.49
N SER A 89 5.25 11.30 -0.02
CA SER A 89 4.80 10.71 1.25
C SER A 89 5.93 9.93 1.95
N ASP A 90 5.69 9.52 3.18
CA ASP A 90 6.52 8.54 3.91
C ASP A 90 6.05 7.09 3.66
N GLY A 91 5.09 6.91 2.76
CA GLY A 91 4.49 5.64 2.41
C GLY A 91 5.12 4.98 1.18
N VAL A 92 4.46 3.91 0.76
CA VAL A 92 4.83 3.15 -0.44
C VAL A 92 3.64 2.99 -1.36
N LEU A 93 3.93 2.83 -2.65
CA LEU A 93 2.95 2.52 -3.67
C LEU A 93 2.80 1.01 -3.81
N ILE A 94 1.59 0.52 -3.58
CA ILE A 94 1.19 -0.86 -3.80
C ILE A 94 0.22 -0.98 -4.98
N VAL A 95 0.18 -2.13 -5.64
CA VAL A 95 -0.89 -2.43 -6.61
C VAL A 95 -2.21 -2.59 -5.85
N ASP A 96 -3.26 -1.89 -6.29
CA ASP A 96 -4.56 -2.00 -5.63
C ASP A 96 -5.09 -3.46 -5.63
N PRO A 97 -5.34 -4.05 -4.44
CA PRO A 97 -5.75 -5.44 -4.29
C PRO A 97 -7.19 -5.72 -4.76
N HIS A 98 -7.92 -4.72 -5.24
CA HIS A 98 -9.18 -4.91 -5.97
C HIS A 98 -8.96 -5.55 -7.36
N PHE A 99 -7.71 -5.70 -7.83
CA PHE A 99 -7.29 -6.49 -9.01
C PHE A 99 -8.23 -6.39 -10.23
N GLY A 100 -8.59 -5.17 -10.62
CA GLY A 100 -9.54 -4.89 -11.70
C GLY A 100 -8.91 -4.35 -12.98
N PRO A 101 -9.64 -4.29 -14.11
CA PRO A 101 -9.15 -3.76 -15.40
C PRO A 101 -8.86 -2.25 -15.39
N LYS A 102 -9.05 -1.59 -14.24
CA LYS A 102 -8.65 -0.20 -13.96
C LYS A 102 -7.47 -0.24 -13.00
N TRP A 103 -6.36 -0.79 -13.49
CA TRP A 103 -5.12 -0.91 -12.73
C TRP A 103 -4.71 0.46 -12.18
N ARG A 104 -4.41 0.48 -10.89
CA ARG A 104 -3.95 1.67 -10.18
C ARG A 104 -3.01 1.26 -9.06
N LEU A 105 -2.09 2.15 -8.74
CA LEU A 105 -1.32 2.08 -7.51
C LEU A 105 -1.97 3.00 -6.49
N VAL A 106 -1.95 2.58 -5.23
CA VAL A 106 -2.43 3.38 -4.10
C VAL A 106 -1.30 3.53 -3.11
N ASP A 107 -1.15 4.74 -2.57
CA ASP A 107 -0.19 5.02 -1.52
C ASP A 107 -0.74 4.59 -0.15
N THR A 108 0.11 4.00 0.68
CA THR A 108 -0.24 3.46 1.99
C THR A 108 -0.48 4.51 3.07
N ARG A 109 0.09 5.72 2.93
CA ARG A 109 0.06 6.82 3.93
C ARG A 109 -0.60 8.10 3.42
N SER A 110 -0.66 8.29 2.10
CA SER A 110 -1.19 9.50 1.46
C SER A 110 -2.41 9.18 0.60
N PRO A 111 -3.25 10.18 0.27
CA PRO A 111 -4.40 9.99 -0.62
C PRO A 111 -4.02 9.81 -2.10
N THR A 112 -2.73 9.66 -2.41
CA THR A 112 -2.23 9.51 -3.78
C THR A 112 -2.74 8.23 -4.44
N ILE A 113 -3.18 8.38 -5.70
CA ILE A 113 -3.57 7.27 -6.58
C ILE A 113 -2.90 7.49 -7.93
N VAL A 114 -2.14 6.50 -8.40
CA VAL A 114 -1.53 6.51 -9.73
C VAL A 114 -2.34 5.61 -10.64
N TYR A 115 -3.00 6.20 -11.65
CA TYR A 115 -3.75 5.43 -12.63
C TYR A 115 -2.85 4.89 -13.73
N LEU A 116 -2.90 3.57 -13.94
CA LEU A 116 -2.11 2.92 -14.99
C LEU A 116 -2.88 2.89 -16.33
N PRO A 117 -2.17 2.76 -17.47
CA PRO A 117 -2.79 2.73 -18.78
C PRO A 117 -3.87 1.64 -18.93
N ARG A 118 -5.01 2.01 -19.53
CA ARG A 118 -6.14 1.09 -19.78
C ARG A 118 -5.83 -0.05 -20.76
N CYS A 119 -4.70 0.05 -21.48
CA CYS A 119 -4.23 -1.01 -22.37
C CYS A 119 -3.59 -2.18 -21.63
N ILE A 120 -3.34 -2.07 -20.32
CA ILE A 120 -2.85 -3.19 -19.52
C ILE A 120 -3.97 -4.22 -19.33
N SER A 121 -3.67 -5.48 -19.66
CA SER A 121 -4.56 -6.61 -19.44
C SER A 121 -4.30 -7.27 -18.08
N LYS A 122 -3.04 -7.32 -17.65
CA LYS A 122 -2.64 -7.98 -16.40
C LYS A 122 -1.36 -7.35 -15.84
N ILE A 123 -1.30 -7.28 -14.51
CA ILE A 123 -0.10 -6.94 -13.74
C ILE A 123 0.24 -8.14 -12.88
N THR A 124 1.52 -8.52 -12.84
CA THR A 124 2.04 -9.58 -11.96
C THR A 124 3.21 -9.00 -11.17
N ILE A 125 3.14 -9.06 -9.84
CA ILE A 125 4.26 -8.68 -8.97
C ILE A 125 5.23 -9.86 -8.91
N LEU A 126 6.51 -9.61 -9.15
CA LEU A 126 7.55 -10.63 -9.18
C LEU A 126 8.20 -10.75 -7.81
N LEU A 127 7.61 -11.57 -6.93
CA LEU A 127 8.04 -11.73 -5.52
C LEU A 127 9.52 -12.16 -5.32
N ASN A 128 10.17 -12.70 -6.35
CA ASN A 128 11.57 -13.13 -6.30
C ASN A 128 12.51 -12.23 -7.11
N ASP A 129 12.01 -11.10 -7.62
CA ASP A 129 12.78 -10.17 -8.47
C ASP A 129 12.61 -8.75 -7.92
N ILE A 130 13.57 -8.38 -7.06
CA ILE A 130 13.65 -7.07 -6.41
C ILE A 130 14.65 -6.22 -7.20
N ASP A 131 14.32 -4.95 -7.39
CA ASP A 131 15.21 -4.00 -8.03
C ASP A 131 16.34 -3.55 -7.08
N GLU A 132 17.58 -3.51 -7.57
CA GLU A 132 18.76 -3.21 -6.73
C GLU A 132 18.85 -1.74 -6.31
N GLU A 133 18.24 -0.82 -7.07
CA GLU A 133 18.31 0.61 -6.78
C GLU A 133 17.17 1.06 -5.88
N SER A 134 15.96 0.57 -6.15
CA SER A 134 14.75 0.97 -5.44
C SER A 134 14.35 0.05 -4.30
N GLU A 135 14.97 -1.13 -4.17
CA GLU A 135 14.70 -2.13 -3.11
C GLU A 135 13.22 -2.59 -3.06
N VAL A 136 12.49 -2.48 -4.17
CA VAL A 136 11.08 -2.88 -4.29
C VAL A 136 10.87 -3.95 -5.37
N HIS A 137 9.70 -4.59 -5.37
CA HIS A 137 9.39 -5.65 -6.33
C HIS A 137 9.22 -5.12 -7.75
N LYS A 138 9.80 -5.82 -8.72
CA LYS A 138 9.51 -5.57 -10.13
C LYS A 138 8.11 -6.05 -10.49
N VAL A 139 7.50 -5.35 -11.45
CA VAL A 139 6.19 -5.72 -12.00
C VAL A 139 6.32 -6.15 -13.44
N GLN A 140 5.74 -7.30 -13.76
CA GLN A 140 5.53 -7.73 -15.14
C GLN A 140 4.17 -7.20 -15.62
N ILE A 141 4.20 -6.46 -16.72
CA ILE A 141 3.00 -5.88 -17.33
C ILE A 141 2.68 -6.60 -18.63
N GLU A 142 1.47 -7.14 -18.73
CA GLU A 142 0.92 -7.66 -19.97
C GLU A 142 -0.06 -6.63 -20.56
N TYR A 143 0.11 -6.34 -21.85
CA TYR A 143 -0.76 -5.42 -22.58
C TYR A 143 -1.78 -6.18 -23.42
N LYS A 144 -2.92 -5.54 -23.66
CA LYS A 144 -3.90 -5.96 -24.68
C LYS A 144 -3.21 -6.03 -26.05
N GLU A 145 -3.65 -6.97 -26.86
CA GLU A 145 -3.09 -7.22 -28.18
C GLU A 145 -3.01 -5.94 -29.03
N GLY A 146 -1.82 -5.65 -29.55
CA GLY A 146 -1.57 -4.47 -30.39
C GLY A 146 -1.60 -3.10 -29.66
N ALA A 147 -1.76 -3.08 -28.33
CA ALA A 147 -1.87 -1.87 -27.53
C ALA A 147 -0.67 -1.60 -26.60
N SER A 148 0.42 -2.34 -26.79
CA SER A 148 1.66 -2.09 -26.05
C SER A 148 2.22 -0.71 -26.41
N PRO A 149 2.55 0.13 -25.40
CA PRO A 149 3.19 1.42 -25.61
C PRO A 149 4.70 1.28 -25.92
N LEU A 150 5.26 0.07 -25.83
CA LEU A 150 6.68 -0.18 -26.02
C LEU A 150 7.09 -0.14 -27.51
N PRO A 151 8.35 0.25 -27.80
CA PRO A 151 8.93 0.11 -29.14
C PRO A 151 8.74 -1.32 -29.67
N ASP A 152 8.48 -1.45 -30.97
CA ASP A 152 8.28 -2.73 -31.68
C ASP A 152 7.08 -3.59 -31.24
N LYS A 153 6.14 -3.03 -30.46
CA LYS A 153 4.96 -3.75 -29.94
C LYS A 153 5.31 -4.95 -29.05
N ALA A 154 6.48 -4.93 -28.41
CA ALA A 154 6.87 -5.95 -27.45
C ALA A 154 5.80 -6.08 -26.35
N SER A 155 5.41 -7.32 -26.02
CA SER A 155 4.29 -7.60 -25.12
C SER A 155 4.71 -7.91 -23.67
N LYS A 156 6.02 -7.89 -23.38
CA LYS A 156 6.60 -8.18 -22.07
C LYS A 156 7.73 -7.20 -21.78
N HIS A 157 7.67 -6.55 -20.63
CA HIS A 157 8.81 -5.92 -19.95
C HIS A 157 8.78 -6.40 -18.49
#